data_AF-A0A143PN06-F1
#
_entry.id   AF-A0A143PN06-F1
#
_cell.length_a   1.000
_cell.length_b   1.000
_cell.length_c   1.000
_cell.angle_alpha   90.00
_cell.angle_beta   90.00
_cell.angle_gamma   90.00
#
_symmetry.space_group_name_H-M   'P 1'
#
loop_
_entity.id
_entity.type
_entity.pdbx_description
1 polymer ?
#
loop_
_entity_poly.entity_id
_entity_poly.type
_entity_poly.pdbx_seq_one_letter_code
_entity_poly.pdbx_strand_id
1 'polypeptide(L)'
;MALNERRVSPATGALHRTAVKWAALYLPVPWPAGIETRPEIDQQCEGTSPADFAGDVAQLAVLLERVATRSRDAEWPEHPIFGRMSRMSWMRWAYLHADHHLRQFGA
;
A
#
# COMPACT_ATOMS: atom_id res chain seq x y z
N MET A 1 -2.62 7.63 -3.51
CA MET A 1 -1.54 6.74 -3.00
C MET A 1 -0.85 5.92 -4.09
N ALA A 2 -1.44 4.94 -4.79
CA ALA A 2 -0.76 4.29 -5.95
C ALA A 2 -1.33 4.75 -7.31
N LEU A 3 -2.67 4.82 -7.43
CA LEU A 3 -3.38 5.33 -8.62
C LEU A 3 -3.56 6.86 -8.63
N ASN A 4 -3.09 7.53 -7.57
CA ASN A 4 -3.29 8.97 -7.34
C ASN A 4 -4.75 9.45 -7.22
N GLU A 5 -5.71 8.53 -7.01
CA GLU A 5 -7.14 8.85 -6.88
C GLU A 5 -7.56 9.24 -5.45
N ARG A 6 -6.68 8.99 -4.48
CA ARG A 6 -6.89 9.32 -3.07
C ARG A 6 -5.65 10.00 -2.50
N ARG A 7 -5.84 11.22 -1.99
CA ARG A 7 -4.81 11.97 -1.26
C ARG A 7 -4.67 11.37 0.14
N VAL A 8 -3.43 11.16 0.56
CA VAL A 8 -3.09 10.65 1.90
C VAL A 8 -2.01 11.56 2.45
N SER A 9 -2.19 12.06 3.67
CA SER A 9 -1.22 12.95 4.30
C SER A 9 0.14 12.26 4.48
N PRO A 10 1.25 12.98 4.21
CA PRO A 10 2.58 12.42 4.42
C PRO A 10 2.86 12.24 5.92
N ALA A 11 3.40 11.07 6.26
CA ALA A 11 3.95 10.74 7.58
C ALA A 11 5.36 10.16 7.39
N THR A 12 6.20 10.93 6.70
CA THR A 12 7.52 10.49 6.24
C THR A 12 8.62 11.36 6.84
N GLY A 13 9.79 10.78 7.06
CA GLY A 13 11.00 11.45 7.52
C GLY A 13 12.24 10.71 7.02
N ALA A 14 13.45 11.23 7.31
CA ALA A 14 14.69 10.65 6.81
C ALA A 14 14.83 9.15 7.16
N LEU A 15 14.54 8.78 8.41
CA LEU A 15 14.55 7.39 8.88
C LEU A 15 13.58 6.48 8.09
N HIS A 16 12.36 6.96 7.85
CA HIS A 16 11.34 6.22 7.11
C HIS A 16 11.74 6.00 5.65
N ARG A 17 12.31 7.03 5.02
CA ARG A 17 12.74 7.02 3.61
C ARG A 17 13.95 6.15 3.38
N THR A 18 14.73 5.82 4.41
CA THR A 18 15.96 5.02 4.31
C THR A 18 15.78 3.66 4.99
N ALA A 19 16.00 3.57 6.30
CA ALA A 19 16.11 2.33 7.04
C ALA A 19 14.78 1.56 7.10
N VAL A 20 13.67 2.22 7.43
CA VAL A 20 12.36 1.55 7.53
C VAL A 20 11.90 1.05 6.17
N LYS A 21 12.03 1.87 5.12
CA LYS A 21 11.73 1.45 3.74
C LYS A 21 12.56 0.26 3.32
N TRP A 22 13.88 0.30 3.58
CA TRP A 22 14.76 -0.82 3.25
C TRP A 22 14.35 -2.09 4.00
N ALA A 23 14.10 -1.99 5.31
CA ALA A 23 13.68 -3.10 6.14
C ALA A 23 12.36 -3.71 5.65
N ALA A 24 11.33 -2.89 5.45
CA ALA A 24 10.02 -3.31 4.99
C ALA A 24 10.06 -3.99 3.61
N LEU A 25 10.92 -3.52 2.71
CA LEU A 25 11.04 -4.10 1.37
C LEU A 25 11.94 -5.33 1.34
N TYR A 26 13.02 -5.40 2.10
CA TYR A 26 14.09 -6.37 1.82
C TYR A 26 14.41 -7.35 2.96
N LEU A 27 13.93 -7.14 4.19
CA LEU A 27 14.10 -8.16 5.22
C LEU A 27 13.15 -9.34 4.95
N PRO A 28 13.64 -10.59 5.06
CA PRO A 28 12.84 -11.79 4.84
C PRO A 28 12.02 -12.15 6.10
N VAL A 29 11.35 -11.17 6.70
CA VAL A 29 10.52 -11.34 7.89
C VAL A 29 9.09 -10.91 7.59
N PRO A 30 8.07 -11.61 8.13
CA PRO A 30 6.69 -11.17 8.01
C PRO A 30 6.52 -9.77 8.60
N TRP A 31 5.70 -8.94 7.96
CA TRP A 31 5.32 -7.66 8.54
C TRP A 31 4.45 -7.92 9.79
N PRO A 32 4.69 -7.20 10.90
CA PRO A 32 3.90 -7.40 12.10
C PRO A 32 2.48 -6.88 11.88
N ALA A 33 1.50 -7.61 12.42
CA ALA A 33 0.11 -7.17 12.41
C ALA A 33 -0.10 -6.02 13.40
N GLY A 34 -1.16 -5.22 13.17
CA GLY A 34 -1.56 -4.15 14.10
C GLY A 34 -0.77 -2.85 13.98
N ILE A 35 0.05 -2.68 12.94
CA ILE A 35 0.59 -1.35 12.60
C ILE A 35 -0.55 -0.49 12.07
N GLU A 36 -0.83 0.62 12.75
CA GLU A 36 -1.81 1.61 12.33
C GLU A 36 -1.40 2.26 11.00
N THR A 37 -2.38 2.40 10.10
CA THR A 37 -2.22 3.10 8.83
C THR A 37 -2.55 4.58 8.96
N ARG A 38 -2.56 5.32 7.85
CA ARG A 38 -3.01 6.73 7.85
C ARG A 38 -4.54 6.82 7.97
N PRO A 39 -5.11 7.80 8.70
CA PRO A 39 -6.56 7.93 8.86
C PRO A 39 -7.32 7.93 7.53
N GLU A 40 -6.73 8.53 6.49
CA GLU A 40 -7.33 8.60 5.15
C GLU A 40 -7.45 7.25 4.47
N ILE A 41 -6.84 6.17 4.96
CA ILE A 41 -6.95 4.82 4.39
C ILE A 41 -7.31 3.79 5.46
N ASP A 42 -7.67 4.24 6.66
CA ASP A 42 -8.24 3.43 7.71
C ASP A 42 -9.76 3.37 7.55
N GLN A 43 -10.29 2.17 7.31
CA GLN A 43 -11.73 1.94 7.09
C GLN A 43 -12.60 2.31 8.30
N GLN A 44 -12.03 2.37 9.50
CA GLN A 44 -12.70 2.78 10.73
C GLN A 44 -12.66 4.29 10.97
N CYS A 45 -11.87 5.04 10.19
CA CYS A 45 -11.77 6.50 10.26
C CYS A 45 -12.31 7.15 8.99
N GLU A 46 -11.44 7.69 8.14
CA GLU A 46 -11.83 8.41 6.92
C GLU A 46 -11.83 7.52 5.68
N GLY A 47 -11.35 6.28 5.79
CA GLY A 47 -11.23 5.27 4.75
C GLY A 47 -12.54 4.91 4.05
N THR A 48 -12.45 4.08 3.02
CA THR A 48 -13.66 3.54 2.38
C THR A 48 -14.30 2.56 3.35
N SER A 49 -15.50 2.89 3.85
CA SER A 49 -16.26 1.99 4.72
C SER A 49 -16.58 0.68 3.97
N PRO A 50 -16.46 -0.48 4.64
CA PRO A 50 -16.82 -1.76 4.03
C PRO A 50 -18.29 -1.79 3.61
N ALA A 51 -18.57 -2.44 2.49
CA ALA A 51 -19.92 -2.63 1.98
C ALA A 51 -20.24 -4.14 1.94
N ASP A 52 -20.63 -4.64 0.77
CA ASP A 52 -20.76 -6.08 0.54
C ASP A 52 -19.38 -6.69 0.28
N PHE A 53 -19.06 -7.78 0.99
CA PHE A 53 -17.74 -8.40 0.92
C PHE A 53 -17.39 -8.88 -0.49
N ALA A 54 -18.33 -9.50 -1.21
CA ALA A 54 -18.06 -9.99 -2.57
C ALA A 54 -17.84 -8.83 -3.55
N GLY A 55 -18.62 -7.75 -3.41
CA GLY A 55 -18.42 -6.50 -4.13
C GLY A 55 -17.05 -5.87 -3.86
N ASP A 56 -16.64 -5.79 -2.59
CA ASP A 56 -15.36 -5.22 -2.18
C ASP A 56 -14.18 -6.05 -2.73
N VAL A 57 -14.28 -7.38 -2.73
CA VAL A 57 -13.27 -8.28 -3.34
C VAL A 57 -13.19 -8.06 -4.84
N ALA A 58 -14.32 -7.96 -5.55
CA ALA A 58 -14.33 -7.71 -6.99
C ALA A 58 -13.73 -6.34 -7.34
N GLN A 59 -14.05 -5.31 -6.55
CA GLN A 59 -13.47 -3.97 -6.71
C GLN A 59 -11.96 -3.97 -6.43
N LEU A 60 -11.51 -4.67 -5.39
CA LEU A 60 -10.08 -4.83 -5.07
C LEU A 60 -9.32 -5.47 -6.24
N ALA A 61 -9.85 -6.52 -6.85
CA ALA A 61 -9.23 -7.18 -8.00
C ALA A 61 -9.04 -6.20 -9.18
N VAL A 62 -10.06 -5.39 -9.49
CA VAL A 62 -9.96 -4.34 -10.53
C VAL A 62 -8.90 -3.30 -10.17
N LEU A 63 -8.84 -2.85 -8.91
CA LEU A 63 -7.86 -1.87 -8.46
C LEU A 63 -6.42 -2.41 -8.52
N LEU A 64 -6.21 -3.67 -8.13
CA LEU A 64 -4.93 -4.35 -8.22
C LEU A 64 -4.47 -4.47 -9.68
N GLU A 65 -5.37 -4.85 -10.59
CA GLU A 65 -5.06 -4.92 -12.02
C GLU A 65 -4.65 -3.55 -12.58
N ARG A 66 -5.36 -2.47 -12.20
CA ARG A 66 -5.01 -1.10 -12.61
C ARG A 66 -3.64 -0.66 -12.09
N VAL A 67 -3.26 -1.08 -10.88
CA VAL A 67 -1.93 -0.79 -10.33
C VAL A 67 -0.86 -1.60 -11.07
N ALA A 68 -1.11 -2.87 -11.34
CA ALA A 68 -0.17 -3.79 -12.00
C ALA A 68 0.09 -3.41 -13.46
N THR A 69 -0.93 -2.96 -14.18
CA THR A 69 -0.88 -2.57 -15.60
C THR A 69 -0.51 -1.11 -15.84
N ARG A 70 -0.31 -0.32 -14.76
CA ARG A 70 0.11 1.09 -14.88
C ARG A 70 1.38 1.20 -15.72
N SER A 71 1.38 2.13 -16.68
CA SER A 71 2.48 2.35 -17.61
C SER A 71 3.83 2.52 -16.89
N ARG A 72 4.89 2.00 -17.51
CA ARG A 72 6.26 2.12 -17.01
C ARG A 72 6.72 3.57 -16.95
N ASP A 73 6.25 4.40 -17.87
CA ASP A 73 6.61 5.80 -18.00
C ASP A 73 5.69 6.73 -17.19
N ALA A 74 4.66 6.17 -16.54
CA ALA A 74 3.79 6.96 -15.69
C ALA A 74 4.54 7.44 -14.44
N GLU A 75 4.35 8.71 -14.09
CA GLU A 75 4.81 9.23 -12.82
C GLU A 75 4.10 8.47 -11.67
N TRP A 76 4.90 8.04 -10.70
CA TRP A 76 4.40 7.39 -9.49
C TRP A 76 4.31 8.44 -8.38
N PRO A 77 3.16 8.57 -7.71
CA PRO A 77 3.02 9.48 -6.58
C PRO A 77 3.99 9.11 -5.45
N GLU A 78 4.25 10.05 -4.55
CA GLU A 78 5.02 9.77 -3.34
C GLU A 78 4.23 8.85 -2.40
N HIS A 79 4.93 7.88 -1.82
CA HIS A 79 4.36 7.04 -0.77
C HIS A 79 4.27 7.84 0.54
N PRO A 80 3.11 7.86 1.23
CA PRO A 80 2.91 8.66 2.45
C PRO A 80 3.98 8.46 3.54
N ILE A 81 4.48 7.22 3.69
CA ILE A 81 5.52 6.86 4.67
C ILE A 81 6.93 6.86 4.05
N PHE A 82 7.09 6.35 2.83
CA PHE A 82 8.39 6.05 2.23
C PHE A 82 8.89 7.12 1.25
N GLY A 83 8.08 8.15 1.00
CA GLY A 83 8.37 9.22 0.07
C GLY A 83 8.44 8.73 -1.38
N ARG A 84 9.25 9.41 -2.20
CA ARG A 84 9.48 9.02 -3.59
C ARG A 84 10.09 7.62 -3.68
N MET A 85 9.47 6.79 -4.52
CA MET A 85 9.87 5.41 -4.76
C MET A 85 9.98 5.17 -6.27
N SER A 86 10.91 4.29 -6.66
CA SER A 86 10.93 3.77 -8.02
C SER A 86 9.68 2.92 -8.26
N ARG A 87 9.31 2.73 -9.53
CA ARG A 87 8.25 1.78 -9.91
C ARG A 87 8.48 0.41 -9.29
N MET A 88 9.71 -0.11 -9.33
CA MET A 88 10.02 -1.43 -8.79
C MET A 88 9.83 -1.52 -7.28
N SER A 89 10.20 -0.47 -6.55
CA SER A 89 9.93 -0.39 -5.11
C SER A 89 8.43 -0.32 -4.82
N TRP A 90 7.66 0.42 -5.64
CA TRP A 90 6.19 0.47 -5.54
C TRP A 90 5.55 -0.90 -5.78
N MET A 91 5.96 -1.61 -6.82
CA MET A 91 5.46 -2.96 -7.13
C MET A 91 5.81 -3.97 -6.04
N ARG A 92 7.05 -3.91 -5.54
CA ARG A 92 7.48 -4.77 -4.43
C ARG A 92 6.68 -4.49 -3.16
N TRP A 93 6.48 -3.22 -2.81
CA TRP A 93 5.65 -2.85 -1.66
C TRP A 93 4.21 -3.35 -1.81
N ALA A 94 3.59 -3.14 -2.98
CA ALA A 94 2.22 -3.55 -3.24
C ALA A 94 2.05 -5.08 -3.12
N TYR A 95 2.99 -5.86 -3.65
CA TYR A 95 3.00 -7.31 -3.50
C TYR A 95 3.13 -7.75 -2.04
N LEU A 96 4.12 -7.21 -1.30
CA LEU A 96 4.35 -7.57 0.10
C LEU A 96 3.16 -7.19 0.98
N HIS A 97 2.53 -6.04 0.72
CA HIS A 97 1.37 -5.57 1.45
C HIS A 97 0.14 -6.45 1.20
N ALA A 98 -0.09 -6.85 -0.05
CA ALA A 98 -1.16 -7.78 -0.38
C ALA A 98 -0.95 -9.16 0.25
N ASP A 99 0.27 -9.73 0.12
CA ASP A 99 0.63 -11.02 0.73
C ASP A 99 0.49 -10.99 2.27
N HIS A 100 0.91 -9.89 2.92
CA HIS A 100 0.75 -9.72 4.36
C HIS A 100 -0.72 -9.83 4.79
N HIS A 101 -1.63 -9.11 4.15
CA HIS A 101 -3.05 -9.14 4.51
C HIS A 101 -3.73 -10.45 4.13
N LEU A 102 -3.37 -11.08 3.01
CA LEU A 102 -3.89 -12.41 2.65
C LEU A 102 -3.52 -13.44 3.73
N ARG A 103 -2.27 -13.45 4.20
CA ARG A 103 -1.83 -14.34 5.29
C ARG A 103 -2.48 -13.98 6.63
N GLN A 104 -2.61 -12.69 6.94
CA GLN A 104 -3.23 -12.22 8.19
C GLN A 104 -4.65 -12.76 8.36
N PHE A 105 -5.41 -12.86 7.27
CA PHE A 105 -6.81 -13.31 7.28
C PHE A 105 -7.01 -14.76 6.84
N GLY A 106 -5.93 -15.55 6.73
CA GLY A 106 -6.00 -17.00 6.60
C GLY A 106 -6.21 -17.54 5.18
N ALA A 107 -5.71 -16.85 4.15
CA ALA A 107 -5.58 -17.40 2.81
C ALA A 107 -4.49 -18.47 2.70
#